data_AF-A0A1L5J5A6-F1
#
_entry.id   AF-A0A1L5J5A6-F1
#
_cell.length_a   1.000
_cell.length_b   1.000
_cell.length_c   1.000
_cell.angle_alpha   90.00
_cell.angle_beta   90.00
_cell.angle_gamma   90.00
#
_symmetry.space_group_name_H-M   'P 1'
#
loop_
_entity.id
_entity.type
_entity.pdbx_description
1 polymer ?
#
loop_
_entity_poly.entity_id
_entity_poly.type
_entity_poly.pdbx_seq_one_letter_code
_entity_poly.pdbx_strand_id
1 'polypeptide(L)'
;ALDWVDVVNALKADPKKTAALSDSVSNAPWGGVAYYKQVQQRLQTFVDSGQLGPFANAYWGHPAYKLPPEANLMAAAHYIEALRLQAKTARMHAIFGAKNPHLQALAVGGVTCVKDLTPDRIAEFHYVWKETQDFIEKVYIPDVLAVASFYKDWGAIGGTSNFLAWGEFPQSDKEPESLMMPRGVIMKRNLAGVQMARQQMVTEHVARSWYTGKRDRHPFQGETDP
;
A
#
# COMPACT_ATOMS: atom_id res chain seq x y z
N ALA A 1 -3.57 -7.66 3.41
CA ALA A 1 -3.69 -8.92 2.64
C ALA A 1 -4.35 -10.02 3.47
N LEU A 2 -3.89 -10.29 4.70
CA LEU A 2 -4.35 -11.43 5.50
C LEU A 2 -5.83 -11.39 5.91
N ASP A 3 -6.53 -10.26 5.81
CA ASP A 3 -7.99 -10.21 5.96
C ASP A 3 -8.73 -10.93 4.81
N TRP A 4 -8.08 -11.12 3.67
CA TRP A 4 -8.65 -11.68 2.43
C TRP A 4 -8.03 -13.00 1.99
N VAL A 5 -6.82 -13.28 2.46
CA VAL A 5 -6.00 -14.44 2.08
C VAL A 5 -5.88 -15.38 3.27
N ASP A 6 -6.32 -16.63 3.10
CA ASP A 6 -6.18 -17.68 4.10
C ASP A 6 -4.88 -18.49 3.84
N VAL A 7 -3.87 -18.23 4.66
CA VAL A 7 -2.53 -18.84 4.53
C VAL A 7 -2.56 -20.34 4.83
N VAL A 8 -3.46 -20.82 5.69
CA VAL A 8 -3.60 -22.26 5.97
C VAL A 8 -4.30 -22.94 4.79
N ASN A 9 -5.28 -22.28 4.18
CA ASN A 9 -5.94 -22.79 2.99
C ASN A 9 -4.99 -22.92 1.78
N ALA A 10 -3.98 -22.05 1.66
CA ALA A 10 -2.94 -22.14 0.64
C ALA A 10 -2.19 -23.49 0.62
N LEU A 11 -2.09 -24.17 1.77
CA LEU A 11 -1.46 -25.49 1.87
C LEU A 11 -2.21 -26.58 1.08
N LYS A 12 -3.49 -26.33 0.75
CA LYS A 12 -4.34 -27.25 -0.02
C LYS A 12 -4.28 -27.02 -1.53
N ALA A 13 -3.54 -26.00 -1.98
CA ALA A 13 -3.45 -25.63 -3.39
C ALA A 13 -2.75 -26.70 -4.22
N ASP A 14 -3.16 -26.84 -5.48
CA ASP A 14 -2.35 -27.48 -6.51
C ASP A 14 -1.36 -26.43 -7.09
N PRO A 15 -0.04 -26.61 -6.92
CA PRO A 15 0.95 -25.67 -7.46
C PRO A 15 0.88 -25.50 -8.98
N LYS A 16 0.42 -26.52 -9.73
CA LYS A 16 0.26 -26.42 -11.18
C LYS A 16 -0.90 -25.51 -11.55
N LYS A 17 -2.03 -25.63 -10.85
CA LYS A 17 -3.18 -24.74 -11.05
C LYS A 17 -2.89 -23.33 -10.55
N THR A 18 -2.13 -23.20 -9.48
CA THR A 18 -1.65 -21.90 -8.97
C THR A 18 -0.77 -21.22 -10.01
N ALA A 19 0.17 -21.94 -10.63
CA ALA A 19 0.99 -21.41 -11.71
C ALA A 19 0.13 -20.96 -12.90
N ALA A 20 -0.80 -21.79 -13.37
CA ALA A 20 -1.69 -21.43 -14.47
C ALA A 20 -2.58 -20.21 -14.14
N LEU A 21 -3.07 -20.10 -12.90
CA LEU A 21 -3.79 -18.91 -12.44
C LEU A 21 -2.89 -17.67 -12.50
N SER A 22 -1.70 -17.75 -11.92
CA SER A 22 -0.70 -16.68 -11.93
C SER A 22 -0.40 -16.23 -13.36
N ASP A 23 -0.09 -17.14 -14.27
CA ASP A 23 0.22 -16.83 -15.67
C ASP A 23 -0.97 -16.17 -16.41
N SER A 24 -2.20 -16.41 -15.96
CA SER A 24 -3.40 -15.83 -16.58
C SER A 24 -3.75 -14.43 -16.09
N VAL A 25 -3.27 -14.04 -14.90
CA VAL A 25 -3.62 -12.75 -14.27
C VAL A 25 -2.42 -11.82 -14.14
N SER A 26 -1.22 -12.37 -14.00
CA SER A 26 0.01 -11.67 -13.63
C SER A 26 1.12 -12.03 -14.61
N ASN A 27 1.90 -11.02 -15.00
CA ASN A 27 3.12 -11.19 -15.77
C ASN A 27 4.36 -11.13 -14.86
N ALA A 28 4.25 -11.68 -13.65
CA ALA A 28 5.36 -11.71 -12.70
C ALA A 28 6.59 -12.41 -13.30
N PRO A 29 7.81 -11.92 -13.04
CA PRO A 29 9.03 -12.56 -13.55
C PRO A 29 9.40 -13.85 -12.78
N TRP A 30 8.75 -14.11 -11.65
CA TRP A 30 8.78 -15.39 -10.93
C TRP A 30 7.44 -16.11 -11.12
N GLY A 31 7.45 -17.42 -10.89
CA GLY A 31 6.24 -18.23 -11.01
C GLY A 31 6.56 -19.64 -11.47
N GLY A 32 5.56 -20.28 -12.06
CA GLY A 32 5.65 -21.67 -12.48
C GLY A 32 5.50 -22.67 -11.33
N VAL A 33 5.30 -23.93 -11.70
CA VAL A 33 4.92 -25.01 -10.77
C VAL A 33 5.97 -25.22 -9.68
N ALA A 34 7.26 -25.18 -10.05
CA ALA A 34 8.36 -25.41 -9.11
C ALA A 34 8.44 -24.31 -8.04
N TYR A 35 8.24 -23.05 -8.43
CA TYR A 35 8.23 -21.91 -7.50
C TYR A 35 7.09 -22.04 -6.49
N TYR A 36 5.86 -22.23 -6.97
CA TYR A 36 4.70 -22.33 -6.07
C TYR A 36 4.77 -23.56 -5.17
N LYS A 37 5.35 -24.66 -5.63
CA LYS A 37 5.63 -25.83 -4.79
C LYS A 37 6.65 -25.52 -3.69
N GLN A 38 7.71 -24.76 -3.99
CA GLN A 38 8.69 -24.34 -2.98
C GLN A 38 8.08 -23.39 -1.95
N VAL A 39 7.26 -22.42 -2.39
CA VAL A 39 6.55 -21.52 -1.48
C VAL A 39 5.60 -22.31 -0.58
N GLN A 40 4.80 -23.21 -1.15
CA GLN A 40 3.89 -24.06 -0.38
C GLN A 40 4.64 -24.93 0.63
N GLN A 41 5.76 -25.56 0.23
CA GLN A 41 6.58 -26.34 1.14
C GLN A 41 7.14 -25.50 2.28
N ARG A 42 7.58 -24.27 1.99
CA ARG A 42 8.07 -23.35 3.03
C ARG A 42 6.97 -22.96 4.01
N LEU A 43 5.77 -22.68 3.52
CA LEU A 43 4.60 -22.42 4.36
C LEU A 43 4.24 -23.65 5.19
N GLN A 44 4.25 -24.84 4.60
CA GLN A 44 3.98 -26.10 5.29
C GLN A 44 4.96 -26.34 6.43
N THR A 45 6.27 -26.24 6.17
CA THR A 45 7.30 -26.37 7.21
C THR A 45 7.12 -25.35 8.33
N PHE A 46 6.74 -24.11 8.00
CA PHE A 46 6.46 -23.08 8.99
C PHE A 46 5.26 -23.45 9.87
N VAL A 47 4.18 -23.96 9.28
CA VAL A 47 2.99 -24.40 10.02
C VAL A 47 3.28 -25.63 10.87
N ASP A 48 3.97 -26.63 10.32
CA ASP A 48 4.33 -27.88 11.00
C ASP A 48 5.26 -27.67 12.20
N SER A 49 6.01 -26.55 12.21
CA SER A 49 6.86 -26.20 13.35
C SER A 49 6.07 -25.90 14.63
N GLY A 50 4.76 -25.61 14.53
CA GLY A 50 3.93 -25.13 15.64
C GLY A 50 4.25 -23.69 16.07
N GLN A 51 5.27 -23.05 15.50
CA GLN A 51 5.71 -21.70 15.82
C GLN A 51 5.20 -20.69 14.78
N LEU A 52 3.88 -20.52 14.74
CA LEU A 52 3.19 -19.71 13.71
C LEU A 52 3.47 -18.21 13.78
N GLY A 53 4.08 -17.70 14.85
CA GLY A 53 4.47 -16.30 15.00
C GLY A 53 3.31 -15.34 14.65
N PRO A 54 3.46 -14.44 13.65
CA PRO A 54 2.40 -13.50 13.27
C PRO A 54 1.14 -14.17 12.70
N PHE A 55 1.18 -15.47 12.37
CA PHE A 55 0.04 -16.23 11.88
C PHE A 55 -0.65 -17.05 12.99
N ALA A 56 -0.17 -17.02 14.23
CA ALA A 56 -0.82 -17.70 15.34
C ALA A 56 -2.17 -17.04 15.70
N ASN A 57 -3.18 -17.85 16.02
CA ASN A 57 -4.51 -17.40 16.47
C ASN A 57 -5.22 -16.38 15.55
N ALA A 58 -4.88 -16.36 14.26
CA ALA A 58 -5.60 -15.57 13.27
C ALA A 58 -6.86 -16.31 12.79
N TYR A 59 -7.62 -15.65 11.90
CA TYR A 59 -8.98 -16.07 11.52
C TYR A 59 -9.05 -17.23 10.51
N TRP A 60 -8.02 -18.07 10.39
CA TRP A 60 -7.94 -19.11 9.35
C TRP A 60 -9.17 -20.02 9.31
N GLY A 61 -9.69 -20.29 8.11
CA GLY A 61 -10.93 -21.05 7.91
C GLY A 61 -12.23 -20.28 8.17
N HIS A 62 -12.17 -18.99 8.55
CA HIS A 62 -13.36 -18.17 8.74
C HIS A 62 -14.20 -18.11 7.44
N PRO A 63 -15.53 -18.22 7.50
CA PRO A 63 -16.40 -18.30 6.32
C PRO A 63 -16.39 -17.04 5.43
N ALA A 64 -15.83 -15.93 5.93
CA ALA A 64 -15.61 -14.74 5.12
C ALA A 64 -14.48 -14.91 4.11
N TYR A 65 -13.52 -15.82 4.28
CA TYR A 65 -12.53 -16.10 3.24
C TYR A 65 -13.19 -16.78 2.04
N LYS A 66 -13.04 -16.18 0.85
CA LYS A 66 -13.67 -16.64 -0.40
C LYS A 66 -12.68 -17.12 -1.45
N LEU A 67 -11.39 -16.87 -1.27
CA LEU A 67 -10.38 -17.29 -2.24
C LEU A 67 -10.23 -18.82 -2.24
N PRO A 68 -10.11 -19.45 -3.44
CA PRO A 68 -9.71 -20.85 -3.53
C PRO A 68 -8.26 -21.04 -3.06
N PRO A 69 -7.86 -22.27 -2.71
CA PRO A 69 -6.49 -22.58 -2.29
C PRO A 69 -5.42 -22.03 -3.22
N GLU A 70 -5.61 -22.16 -4.54
CA GLU A 70 -4.67 -21.68 -5.56
C GLU A 70 -4.47 -20.15 -5.50
N ALA A 71 -5.55 -19.38 -5.35
CA ALA A 71 -5.44 -17.93 -5.21
C ALA A 71 -4.80 -17.53 -3.87
N ASN A 72 -5.07 -18.29 -2.80
CA ASN A 72 -4.40 -18.09 -1.51
C ASN A 72 -2.89 -18.33 -1.61
N LEU A 73 -2.45 -19.40 -2.30
CA LEU A 73 -1.03 -19.70 -2.48
C LEU A 73 -0.34 -18.66 -3.35
N MET A 74 -0.98 -18.21 -4.43
CA MET A 74 -0.47 -17.12 -5.27
C MET A 74 -0.27 -15.83 -4.45
N ALA A 75 -1.31 -15.39 -3.73
CA ALA A 75 -1.24 -14.17 -2.93
C ALA A 75 -0.24 -14.28 -1.75
N ALA A 76 -0.10 -15.46 -1.14
CA ALA A 76 0.90 -15.70 -0.10
C ALA A 76 2.33 -15.64 -0.66
N ALA A 77 2.56 -16.15 -1.88
CA ALA A 77 3.83 -16.02 -2.57
C ALA A 77 4.16 -14.53 -2.84
N HIS A 78 3.21 -13.79 -3.42
CA HIS A 78 3.37 -12.37 -3.71
C HIS A 78 3.54 -11.51 -2.46
N TYR A 79 2.94 -11.89 -1.33
CA TYR A 79 3.20 -11.26 -0.03
C TYR A 79 4.68 -11.38 0.38
N ILE A 80 5.29 -12.55 0.20
CA ILE A 80 6.72 -12.77 0.51
C ILE A 80 7.61 -11.95 -0.43
N GLU A 81 7.27 -11.89 -1.73
CA GLU A 81 8.03 -11.06 -2.68
C GLU A 81 7.88 -9.56 -2.39
N ALA A 82 6.68 -9.10 -2.03
CA ALA A 82 6.44 -7.72 -1.63
C ALA A 82 7.30 -7.31 -0.43
N LEU A 83 7.46 -8.19 0.57
CA LEU A 83 8.33 -7.94 1.73
C LEU A 83 9.81 -7.75 1.33
N ARG A 84 10.30 -8.45 0.30
CA ARG A 84 11.66 -8.26 -0.21
C ARG A 84 11.77 -6.97 -1.01
N LEU A 85 10.81 -6.73 -1.90
CA LEU A 85 10.84 -5.56 -2.77
C LEU A 85 10.76 -4.27 -1.97
N GLN A 86 9.86 -4.16 -0.99
CA GLN A 86 9.70 -2.91 -0.22
C GLN A 86 11.01 -2.48 0.47
N ALA A 87 11.83 -3.44 0.94
CA ALA A 87 13.13 -3.16 1.54
C ALA A 87 14.13 -2.61 0.51
N LYS A 88 14.01 -3.03 -0.75
CA LYS A 88 14.79 -2.49 -1.87
C LYS A 88 14.27 -1.12 -2.31
N THR A 89 12.96 -0.96 -2.47
CA THR A 89 12.27 0.28 -2.79
C THR A 89 12.61 1.40 -1.79
N ALA A 90 12.73 1.07 -0.49
CA ALA A 90 13.14 2.01 0.55
C ALA A 90 14.52 2.67 0.28
N ARG A 91 15.39 2.03 -0.50
CA ARG A 91 16.69 2.60 -0.90
C ARG A 91 16.53 3.85 -1.78
N MET A 92 15.42 4.03 -2.49
CA MET A 92 15.16 5.26 -3.24
C MET A 92 15.20 6.50 -2.33
N HIS A 93 14.66 6.40 -1.11
CA HIS A 93 14.82 7.46 -0.11
C HIS A 93 16.28 7.57 0.35
N ALA A 94 17.01 6.47 0.54
CA ALA A 94 18.39 6.53 1.02
C ALA A 94 19.36 7.18 0.02
N ILE A 95 19.14 7.01 -1.29
CA ILE A 95 19.99 7.58 -2.36
C ILE A 95 20.09 9.11 -2.23
N PHE A 96 18.97 9.80 -2.04
CA PHE A 96 18.93 11.26 -1.93
C PHE A 96 18.64 11.76 -0.51
N GLY A 97 18.35 10.85 0.43
CA GLY A 97 17.85 11.15 1.76
C GLY A 97 18.70 10.59 2.90
N ALA A 98 19.85 10.00 2.57
CA ALA A 98 20.78 9.28 3.44
C ALA A 98 20.24 7.98 4.07
N LYS A 99 18.97 7.94 4.49
CA LYS A 99 18.36 6.76 5.14
C LYS A 99 16.85 6.67 4.95
N ASN A 100 16.33 5.48 5.22
CA ASN A 100 14.91 5.19 5.36
C ASN A 100 14.73 4.19 6.51
N PRO A 101 13.78 4.39 7.45
CA PRO A 101 12.86 5.53 7.59
C PRO A 101 13.52 6.84 8.06
N HIS A 102 12.74 7.93 8.05
CA HIS A 102 13.15 9.28 8.46
C HIS A 102 14.37 9.82 7.69
N LEU A 103 14.23 10.06 6.40
CA LEU A 103 15.31 10.68 5.60
C LEU A 103 15.76 12.02 6.20
N GLN A 104 17.02 12.39 5.99
CA GLN A 104 17.66 13.59 6.58
C GLN A 104 18.19 14.57 5.54
N ALA A 105 17.57 14.61 4.36
CA ALA A 105 17.98 15.52 3.29
C ALA A 105 17.11 16.76 3.15
N LEU A 106 16.02 16.91 3.91
CA LEU A 106 15.18 18.10 3.83
C LEU A 106 15.81 19.24 4.62
N ALA A 107 15.79 20.44 4.05
CA ALA A 107 16.11 21.69 4.72
C ALA A 107 15.06 22.74 4.35
N VAL A 108 14.83 23.73 5.22
CA VAL A 108 14.01 24.88 4.84
C VAL A 108 14.67 25.56 3.64
N GLY A 109 13.97 25.60 2.51
CA GLY A 109 14.48 26.12 1.24
C GLY A 109 14.97 25.06 0.23
N GLY A 110 14.96 23.76 0.55
CA GLY A 110 15.26 22.72 -0.43
C GLY A 110 15.78 21.41 0.16
N VAL A 111 16.84 20.88 -0.45
CA VAL A 111 17.47 19.60 -0.07
C VAL A 111 18.98 19.71 0.13
N THR A 112 19.56 18.84 0.95
CA THR A 112 21.01 18.83 1.25
C THR A 112 21.83 17.91 0.35
N CYS A 113 21.18 17.03 -0.43
CA CYS A 113 21.83 16.00 -1.26
C CYS A 113 22.37 16.52 -2.62
N VAL A 114 22.75 17.80 -2.71
CA VAL A 114 23.14 18.44 -3.97
C VAL A 114 24.34 17.72 -4.64
N LYS A 115 25.29 17.23 -3.83
CA LYS A 115 26.45 16.48 -4.32
C LYS A 115 26.10 15.08 -4.85
N ASP A 116 24.95 14.53 -4.47
CA ASP A 116 24.47 13.22 -4.91
C ASP A 116 23.59 13.32 -6.17
N LEU A 117 23.38 14.51 -6.73
CA LEU A 117 22.70 14.70 -8.03
C LEU A 117 23.64 14.38 -9.20
N THR A 118 24.26 13.19 -9.16
CA THR A 118 25.16 12.68 -10.20
C THR A 118 24.44 11.70 -11.12
N PRO A 119 24.91 11.51 -12.37
CA PRO A 119 24.34 10.52 -13.29
C PRO A 119 24.24 9.12 -12.68
N ASP A 120 25.25 8.68 -11.92
CA ASP A 120 25.29 7.34 -11.32
C ASP A 120 24.21 7.16 -10.25
N ARG A 121 24.01 8.16 -9.37
CA ARG A 121 22.95 8.12 -8.34
C ARG A 121 21.56 8.19 -8.95
N ILE A 122 21.38 9.00 -9.98
CA ILE A 122 20.12 9.08 -10.72
C ILE A 122 19.82 7.76 -11.42
N ALA A 123 20.83 7.11 -12.02
CA ALA A 123 20.69 5.79 -12.63
C ALA A 123 20.36 4.72 -11.60
N GLU A 124 21.00 4.74 -10.42
CA GLU A 124 20.70 3.85 -9.29
C GLU A 124 19.24 3.99 -8.85
N PHE A 125 18.76 5.23 -8.64
CA PHE A 125 17.38 5.51 -8.30
C PHE A 125 16.43 4.98 -9.38
N HIS A 126 16.70 5.31 -10.64
CA HIS A 126 15.85 4.95 -11.76
C HIS A 126 15.74 3.43 -11.97
N TYR A 127 16.81 2.68 -11.69
CA TYR A 127 16.77 1.22 -11.73
C TYR A 127 15.84 0.64 -10.66
N VAL A 128 15.98 1.09 -9.40
CA VAL A 128 15.10 0.64 -8.30
C VAL A 128 13.65 1.07 -8.54
N TRP A 129 13.45 2.27 -9.08
CA TRP A 129 12.14 2.77 -9.49
C TRP A 129 11.49 1.87 -10.52
N LYS A 130 12.19 1.51 -11.61
CA LYS A 130 11.66 0.64 -12.66
C LYS A 130 11.26 -0.73 -12.14
N GLU A 131 12.10 -1.35 -11.33
CA GLU A 131 11.79 -2.64 -10.71
C GLU A 131 10.58 -2.55 -9.77
N THR A 132 10.44 -1.44 -9.05
CA THR A 132 9.27 -1.19 -8.20
C THR A 132 8.00 -1.02 -9.05
N GLN A 133 8.07 -0.25 -10.14
CA GLN A 133 6.96 -0.08 -11.09
C GLN A 133 6.56 -1.41 -11.74
N ASP A 134 7.53 -2.20 -12.19
CA ASP A 134 7.29 -3.53 -12.76
C ASP A 134 6.53 -4.43 -11.79
N PHE A 135 6.88 -4.43 -10.49
CA PHE A 135 6.12 -5.18 -9.49
C PHE A 135 4.71 -4.63 -9.31
N ILE A 136 4.54 -3.31 -9.26
CA ILE A 136 3.21 -2.70 -9.09
C ILE A 136 2.30 -3.10 -10.26
N GLU A 137 2.79 -2.96 -11.48
CA GLU A 137 2.03 -3.22 -12.70
C GLU A 137 1.75 -4.71 -12.93
N LYS A 138 2.74 -5.57 -12.66
CA LYS A 138 2.66 -7.00 -13.01
C LYS A 138 2.20 -7.88 -11.87
N VAL A 139 2.22 -7.40 -10.63
CA VAL A 139 1.91 -8.20 -9.43
C VAL A 139 0.84 -7.53 -8.59
N TYR A 140 1.09 -6.32 -8.08
CA TYR A 140 0.18 -5.71 -7.11
C TYR A 140 -1.20 -5.40 -7.70
N ILE A 141 -1.25 -4.71 -8.85
CA ILE A 141 -2.52 -4.38 -9.51
C ILE A 141 -3.27 -5.66 -9.92
N PRO A 142 -2.64 -6.63 -10.61
CA PRO A 142 -3.25 -7.94 -10.87
C PRO A 142 -3.82 -8.65 -9.65
N ASP A 143 -3.07 -8.70 -8.55
CA ASP A 143 -3.53 -9.33 -7.31
C ASP A 143 -4.76 -8.63 -6.74
N VAL A 144 -4.78 -7.29 -6.72
CA VAL A 144 -5.95 -6.53 -6.27
C VAL A 144 -7.17 -6.88 -7.12
N LEU A 145 -7.03 -6.92 -8.44
CA LEU A 145 -8.13 -7.26 -9.35
C LEU A 145 -8.59 -8.71 -9.18
N ALA A 146 -7.65 -9.65 -9.07
CA ALA A 146 -7.93 -11.06 -8.88
C ALA A 146 -8.66 -11.28 -7.55
N VAL A 147 -8.15 -10.74 -6.44
CA VAL A 147 -8.79 -10.85 -5.12
C VAL A 147 -10.16 -10.17 -5.14
N ALA A 148 -10.28 -8.94 -5.64
CA ALA A 148 -11.56 -8.22 -5.70
C ALA A 148 -12.65 -8.99 -6.46
N SER A 149 -12.28 -9.81 -7.45
CA SER A 149 -13.23 -10.63 -8.20
C SER A 149 -13.99 -11.66 -7.34
N PHE A 150 -13.42 -12.10 -6.22
CA PHE A 150 -14.03 -13.03 -5.26
C PHE A 150 -14.82 -12.33 -4.14
N TYR A 151 -14.67 -11.01 -4.01
CA TYR A 151 -15.24 -10.20 -2.91
C TYR A 151 -16.08 -9.03 -3.44
N LYS A 152 -16.83 -9.25 -4.54
CA LYS A 152 -17.61 -8.17 -5.19
C LYS A 152 -18.66 -7.54 -4.27
N ASP A 153 -19.23 -8.33 -3.36
CA ASP A 153 -20.19 -7.88 -2.35
C ASP A 153 -19.59 -6.84 -1.38
N TRP A 154 -18.27 -6.88 -1.14
CA TRP A 154 -17.58 -5.88 -0.32
C TRP A 154 -17.56 -4.49 -0.94
N GLY A 155 -17.83 -4.36 -2.25
CA GLY A 155 -18.03 -3.05 -2.90
C GLY A 155 -19.24 -2.29 -2.35
N ALA A 156 -20.16 -2.96 -1.64
CA ALA A 156 -21.31 -2.35 -0.98
C ALA A 156 -21.09 -2.11 0.53
N ILE A 157 -19.94 -2.49 1.09
CA ILE A 157 -19.65 -2.47 2.52
C ILE A 157 -18.62 -1.38 2.82
N GLY A 158 -18.96 -0.50 3.77
CA GLY A 158 -18.13 0.64 4.15
C GLY A 158 -18.26 1.85 3.22
N GLY A 159 -17.54 2.92 3.55
CA GLY A 159 -17.42 4.11 2.72
C GLY A 159 -17.85 5.41 3.40
N THR A 160 -17.62 6.51 2.67
CA THR A 160 -17.96 7.87 3.06
C THR A 160 -18.77 8.55 1.95
N SER A 161 -19.40 9.67 2.28
CA SER A 161 -20.10 10.54 1.31
C SER A 161 -19.28 11.78 0.95
N ASN A 162 -18.26 12.11 1.74
CA ASN A 162 -17.43 13.29 1.56
C ASN A 162 -15.95 12.89 1.44
N PHE A 163 -15.24 13.54 0.52
CA PHE A 163 -13.83 13.28 0.23
C PHE A 163 -13.07 14.61 0.18
N LEU A 164 -11.84 14.62 0.68
CA LEU A 164 -10.95 15.77 0.71
C LEU A 164 -9.56 15.33 0.24
N ALA A 165 -8.98 16.10 -0.68
CA ALA A 165 -7.59 15.97 -1.09
C ALA A 165 -6.94 17.36 -1.11
N TRP A 166 -5.75 17.50 -0.54
CA TRP A 166 -4.98 18.75 -0.58
C TRP A 166 -4.22 18.95 -1.89
N GLY A 167 -4.19 17.91 -2.73
CA GLY A 167 -3.34 17.83 -3.91
C GLY A 167 -1.86 17.66 -3.54
N GLU A 168 -1.06 17.23 -4.51
CA GLU A 168 0.35 16.90 -4.31
C GLU A 168 1.14 16.96 -5.63
N PHE A 169 2.47 16.93 -5.52
CA PHE A 169 3.46 16.96 -6.59
C PHE A 169 3.36 18.25 -7.43
N PRO A 170 3.71 19.41 -6.84
CA PRO A 170 3.72 20.69 -7.55
C PRO A 170 4.72 20.66 -8.70
N GLN A 171 4.27 21.10 -9.88
CA GLN A 171 5.10 21.21 -11.09
C GLN A 171 5.70 22.62 -11.27
N SER A 172 5.26 23.59 -10.47
CA SER A 172 5.79 24.96 -10.37
C SER A 172 5.28 25.63 -9.09
N ASP A 173 5.76 26.84 -8.80
CA ASP A 173 5.36 27.62 -7.61
C ASP A 173 3.90 28.11 -7.63
N LYS A 174 3.15 27.87 -8.72
CA LYS A 174 1.75 28.27 -8.88
C LYS A 174 0.81 27.22 -8.30
N GLU A 175 0.63 27.23 -6.99
CA GLU A 175 -0.28 26.32 -6.30
C GLU A 175 -1.65 26.96 -6.02
N PRO A 176 -2.76 26.20 -6.17
CA PRO A 176 -2.82 24.76 -6.42
C PRO A 176 -2.82 24.34 -7.90
N GLU A 177 -2.74 25.27 -8.85
CA GLU A 177 -2.93 25.01 -10.28
C GLU A 177 -1.86 24.07 -10.87
N SER A 178 -0.67 24.04 -10.29
CA SER A 178 0.47 23.24 -10.75
C SER A 178 0.51 21.82 -10.17
N LEU A 179 -0.40 21.45 -9.26
CA LEU A 179 -0.36 20.15 -8.59
C LEU A 179 -0.73 19.05 -9.58
N MET A 180 0.16 18.06 -9.77
CA MET A 180 -0.13 16.88 -10.60
C MET A 180 -1.28 16.06 -10.04
N MET A 181 -1.35 15.92 -8.70
CA MET A 181 -2.51 15.39 -8.02
C MET A 181 -3.42 16.56 -7.59
N PRO A 182 -4.68 16.64 -8.09
CA PRO A 182 -5.54 17.81 -7.84
C PRO A 182 -5.95 18.00 -6.38
N ARG A 183 -6.10 19.27 -5.98
CA ARG A 183 -6.72 19.69 -4.72
C ARG A 183 -8.23 19.80 -4.86
N GLY A 184 -9.00 19.32 -3.87
CA GLY A 184 -10.45 19.50 -3.87
C GLY A 184 -11.20 18.82 -2.72
N VAL A 185 -12.49 19.16 -2.63
CA VAL A 185 -13.48 18.56 -1.74
C VAL A 185 -14.69 18.11 -2.56
N ILE A 186 -15.11 16.88 -2.36
CA ILE A 186 -16.37 16.34 -2.87
C ILE A 186 -17.31 16.17 -1.68
N MET A 187 -18.49 16.77 -1.76
CA MET A 187 -19.52 16.62 -0.73
C MET A 187 -20.68 15.78 -1.28
N LYS A 188 -21.24 14.90 -0.46
CA LYS A 188 -22.42 14.07 -0.79
C LYS A 188 -22.26 13.27 -2.09
N ARG A 189 -21.04 12.84 -2.39
CA ARG A 189 -20.66 12.12 -3.63
C ARG A 189 -20.99 12.88 -4.92
N ASN A 190 -21.14 14.21 -4.86
CA ASN A 190 -21.39 15.03 -6.04
C ASN A 190 -20.09 15.25 -6.84
N LEU A 191 -19.80 14.34 -7.76
CA LEU A 191 -18.61 14.40 -8.61
C LEU A 191 -18.61 15.60 -9.58
N ALA A 192 -19.78 16.14 -9.92
CA ALA A 192 -19.89 17.35 -10.75
C ALA A 192 -19.66 18.64 -9.96
N GLY A 193 -19.74 18.58 -8.63
CA GLY A 193 -19.65 19.73 -7.73
C GLY A 193 -18.37 19.74 -6.91
N VAL A 194 -17.23 19.38 -7.50
CA VAL A 194 -15.94 19.45 -6.81
C VAL A 194 -15.66 20.90 -6.41
N GLN A 195 -15.40 21.13 -5.13
CA GLN A 195 -15.08 22.43 -4.57
C GLN A 195 -13.58 22.52 -4.27
N MET A 196 -13.02 23.72 -4.27
CA MET A 196 -11.64 23.90 -3.85
C MET A 196 -11.50 23.70 -2.34
N ALA A 197 -10.55 22.85 -1.94
CA ALA A 197 -10.21 22.67 -0.53
C ALA A 197 -9.52 23.93 0.02
N ARG A 198 -9.98 24.44 1.17
CA ARG A 198 -9.44 25.65 1.80
C ARG A 198 -8.99 25.33 3.22
N GLN A 199 -7.70 25.54 3.50
CA GLN A 199 -7.15 25.25 4.83
C GLN A 199 -7.85 26.03 5.95
N GLN A 200 -8.31 27.25 5.67
CA GLN A 200 -8.96 28.13 6.66
C GLN A 200 -10.28 27.55 7.20
N MET A 201 -10.84 26.54 6.52
CA MET A 201 -12.08 25.87 6.91
C MET A 201 -11.85 24.63 7.78
N VAL A 202 -10.59 24.22 7.99
CA VAL A 202 -10.26 23.01 8.75
C VAL A 202 -10.29 23.33 10.24
N THR A 203 -11.06 22.55 11.00
CA THR A 203 -11.06 22.58 12.45
C THR A 203 -11.00 21.17 13.03
N GLU A 204 -10.51 21.06 14.26
CA GLU A 204 -10.41 19.80 15.01
C GLU A 204 -11.18 19.92 16.32
N HIS A 205 -12.05 18.95 16.63
CA HIS A 205 -12.88 18.94 17.83
C HIS A 205 -12.46 17.80 18.78
N VAL A 206 -12.38 18.07 20.08
CA VAL A 206 -11.86 17.11 21.09
C VAL A 206 -12.91 16.45 22.00
N ALA A 207 -14.20 16.78 21.89
CA ALA A 207 -15.30 16.19 22.70
C ALA A 207 -15.33 14.64 22.82
N ARG A 208 -14.70 13.91 21.90
CA ARG A 208 -14.62 12.44 21.93
C ARG A 208 -13.19 11.93 21.83
N SER A 209 -12.27 12.69 22.42
CA SER A 209 -10.83 12.46 22.42
C SER A 209 -10.30 12.68 23.84
N TRP A 210 -9.12 12.12 24.15
CA TRP A 210 -8.43 12.34 25.43
C TRP A 210 -7.62 13.64 25.38
N TYR A 211 -8.35 14.75 25.29
CA TYR A 211 -7.81 16.10 25.41
C TYR A 211 -8.83 17.01 26.08
N THR A 212 -8.35 18.00 26.82
CA THR A 212 -9.19 19.02 27.44
C THR A 212 -9.72 19.99 26.39
N GLY A 213 -11.03 20.14 26.31
CA GLY A 213 -11.66 21.15 25.44
C GLY A 213 -13.13 20.89 25.16
N LYS A 214 -13.83 21.93 24.69
CA LYS A 214 -15.29 21.88 24.42
C LYS A 214 -15.71 22.47 23.08
N ARG A 215 -14.77 22.97 22.29
CA ARG A 215 -15.00 23.60 20.99
C ARG A 215 -13.98 23.09 19.99
N ASP A 216 -14.33 23.12 18.73
CA ASP A 216 -13.38 22.92 17.65
C ASP A 216 -12.46 24.12 17.52
N ARG A 217 -11.23 23.87 17.06
CA ARG A 217 -10.24 24.92 16.79
C ARG A 217 -9.59 24.69 15.43
N HIS A 218 -9.30 25.78 14.74
CA HIS A 218 -8.42 25.72 13.58
C HIS A 218 -6.98 25.39 14.05
N PRO A 219 -6.18 24.59 13.31
CA PRO A 219 -4.83 24.17 13.73
C PRO A 219 -3.88 25.31 14.17
N PHE A 220 -3.93 26.49 13.52
CA PHE A 220 -3.17 27.68 13.95
C PHE A 220 -3.48 28.18 15.38
N GLN A 221 -4.62 27.78 15.94
CA GLN A 221 -5.05 28.06 17.32
C GLN A 221 -5.25 26.77 18.12
N GLY A 222 -4.73 25.65 17.59
CA GLY A 222 -4.86 24.32 18.18
C GLY A 222 -4.19 24.24 19.54
N GLU A 223 -4.66 23.29 20.35
CA GLU A 223 -4.11 22.98 21.67
C GLU A 223 -4.09 21.46 21.82
N THR A 224 -2.99 20.95 22.37
CA THR A 224 -2.79 19.52 22.64
C THR A 224 -2.52 19.36 24.13
N ASP A 225 -3.59 19.39 24.92
CA ASP A 225 -3.59 19.24 26.38
C ASP A 225 -4.32 17.94 26.77
N PRO A 226 -3.61 16.84 27.05
CA PRO A 226 -4.19 15.50 27.29
C PRO A 226 -5.17 15.39 28.47
#